data_AF-A0A495J626-F1
#
_entry.id   AF-A0A495J626-F1
#
_cell.length_a   1.000
_cell.length_b   1.000
_cell.length_c   1.000
_cell.angle_alpha   90.00
_cell.angle_beta   90.00
_cell.angle_gamma   90.00
#
_symmetry.space_group_name_H-M   'P 1'
#
loop_
_entity.id
_entity.type
_entity.pdbx_description
1 polymer ?
#
loop_
_entity_poly.entity_id
_entity_poly.type
_entity_poly.pdbx_seq_one_letter_code
_entity_poly.pdbx_strand_id
1 'polypeptide(L)'
;MLDRRPFMDKDYWLKLLESGDALEILQRYSEFKNQVFADEIIEKTVRYAAEKEPGTALYFADIYKKQFYANKVIERAVRNQVKEYPEGVLLGGDLYIDKPYAKEILFAACEKGSLAVLQHTELYIDKPYAKELISKASYNVFSDKNQVLELLQNINSLHDSPENVRFAILPFLTPGQKYDLITKGREEIYTSSYLTIVDSLFVDVKKKHQSLDKLLSPEQMQSMGIFLEAAASYNRIDPALRCISNAAFPGIMQSIITQCADHTKGMESAATLATIISSQSQNITLRKTLEEGFHKGYDQAIVDKESRHQYGLLASLYTCTYRDTVIPGQKAFFDKIMGIALYHIPALDTLNQSKLTDKNGVCNQLMVFASDDDSKKSYENWKKEYHGLPGWETVEYNQYTVIKKTDGKVPVSIYANKPEAGTDGIKDIEQVVRKQQDSVQASFQVFIGRGHSYHANEYLSHLSNKTSLVYLGSCGGYNNLSRVLQVDPTAQVIATRERGSMYVNDPLLLNLNRSINEAGKINWHEEDQKLQKIPSADKTGYLMPNKNMGLELLQYYDRIKDEPTISFDAAPSASKPPSPHVNRHKSISH
;
A
#
# COMPACT_ATOMS: atom_id res chain seq x y z
N MET A 1 8.18 63.23 19.94
CA MET A 1 8.37 62.55 21.22
C MET A 1 9.34 61.40 20.97
N LEU A 2 10.55 61.51 21.49
CA LEU A 2 11.57 60.46 21.37
C LEU A 2 11.16 59.28 22.26
N ASP A 3 11.11 58.11 21.64
CA ASP A 3 10.77 56.81 22.23
C ASP A 3 11.76 56.48 23.35
N ARG A 4 11.42 56.85 24.60
CA ARG A 4 12.20 56.50 25.79
C ARG A 4 11.94 55.04 26.14
N ARG A 5 12.54 54.12 25.40
CA ARG A 5 12.76 52.78 25.98
C ARG A 5 13.66 52.96 27.21
N PRO A 6 13.30 52.38 28.37
CA PRO A 6 14.13 52.46 29.56
C PRO A 6 15.54 51.97 29.24
N PHE A 7 16.56 52.65 29.76
CA PHE A 7 17.95 52.24 29.61
C PHE A 7 18.13 50.89 30.30
N MET A 8 18.31 49.83 29.50
CA MET A 8 18.45 48.46 29.99
C MET A 8 19.89 48.21 30.41
N ASP A 9 20.25 48.73 31.57
CA ASP A 9 21.54 48.49 32.20
C ASP A 9 21.64 47.08 32.78
N LYS A 10 22.79 46.77 33.39
CA LYS A 10 23.06 45.48 34.03
C LYS A 10 22.00 45.11 35.08
N ASP A 11 21.51 46.07 35.86
CA ASP A 11 20.58 45.82 36.96
C ASP A 11 19.19 45.45 36.45
N TYR A 12 18.76 46.01 35.32
CA TYR A 12 17.54 45.59 34.64
C TYR A 12 17.57 44.09 34.31
N TRP A 13 18.65 43.62 33.67
CA TRP A 13 18.78 42.22 33.27
C TRP A 13 18.94 41.27 34.46
N LEU A 14 19.63 41.71 35.53
CA LEU A 14 19.74 40.92 36.75
C LEU A 14 18.38 40.76 37.46
N LYS A 15 17.58 41.84 37.55
CA LYS A 15 16.22 41.76 38.12
C LYS A 15 15.30 40.86 37.30
N LEU A 16 15.42 40.90 35.99
CA LEU A 16 14.67 40.01 35.09
C LEU A 16 15.09 38.54 35.28
N LEU A 17 16.36 38.28 35.60
CA LEU A 17 16.79 36.92 35.92
C LEU A 17 16.28 36.47 37.28
N GLU A 18 16.21 37.38 38.27
CA GLU A 18 15.65 37.11 39.60
C GLU A 18 14.15 36.78 39.56
N SER A 19 13.39 37.31 38.58
CA SER A 19 11.99 36.90 38.34
C SER A 19 11.86 35.54 37.67
N GLY A 20 12.97 34.96 37.20
CA GLY A 20 13.02 33.64 36.57
C GLY A 20 12.89 33.66 35.04
N ASP A 21 12.93 34.83 34.40
CA ASP A 21 12.63 34.96 32.96
C ASP A 21 13.87 34.71 32.07
N ALA A 22 14.51 33.55 32.22
CA ALA A 22 15.72 33.23 31.47
C ALA A 22 15.48 33.16 29.95
N LEU A 23 14.30 32.66 29.53
CA LEU A 23 13.85 32.67 28.14
C LEU A 23 13.81 34.09 27.56
N GLU A 24 13.22 35.04 28.27
CA GLU A 24 13.10 36.42 27.80
C GLU A 24 14.47 37.07 27.62
N ILE A 25 15.38 36.86 28.58
CA ILE A 25 16.74 37.40 28.51
C ILE A 25 17.48 36.87 27.27
N LEU A 26 17.39 35.56 27.01
CA LEU A 26 18.07 34.93 25.89
C LEU A 26 17.48 35.33 24.53
N GLN A 27 16.16 35.47 24.43
CA GLN A 27 15.50 36.01 23.24
C GLN A 27 15.94 37.44 22.91
N ARG A 28 16.24 38.23 23.95
CA ARG A 28 16.61 39.65 23.84
C ARG A 28 18.12 39.89 23.88
N TYR A 29 18.94 38.85 23.75
CA TYR A 29 20.40 38.97 23.73
C TYR A 29 20.92 40.02 22.72
N SER A 30 20.26 40.14 21.57
CA SER A 30 20.63 41.12 20.54
C SER A 30 20.61 42.58 21.01
N GLU A 31 19.81 42.89 22.05
CA GLU A 31 19.66 44.24 22.61
C GLU A 31 20.88 44.65 23.45
N PHE A 32 21.60 43.70 24.04
CA PHE A 32 22.71 43.97 24.94
C PHE A 32 24.01 43.25 24.59
N LYS A 33 24.08 42.48 23.50
CA LYS A 33 25.26 41.69 23.10
C LYS A 33 26.59 42.45 23.01
N ASN A 34 26.55 43.77 22.76
CA ASN A 34 27.73 44.62 22.63
C ASN A 34 28.10 45.35 23.94
N GLN A 35 27.35 45.11 25.02
CA GLN A 35 27.58 45.75 26.32
C GLN A 35 28.68 45.01 27.09
N VAL A 36 29.45 45.76 27.89
CA VAL A 36 30.54 45.19 28.72
C VAL A 36 30.07 44.15 29.74
N PHE A 37 28.79 44.18 30.12
CA PHE A 37 28.19 43.24 31.07
C PHE A 37 27.54 42.01 30.40
N ALA A 38 27.52 41.94 29.06
CA ALA A 38 26.74 40.93 28.33
C ALA A 38 27.14 39.50 28.70
N ASP A 39 28.44 39.21 28.75
CA ASP A 39 28.96 37.88 29.07
C ASP A 39 28.56 37.44 30.49
N GLU A 40 28.55 38.37 31.46
CA GLU A 40 28.14 38.08 32.84
C GLU A 40 26.64 37.75 32.92
N ILE A 41 25.80 38.55 32.24
CA ILE A 41 24.35 38.29 32.19
C ILE A 41 24.07 36.96 31.52
N ILE A 42 24.70 36.67 30.38
CA ILE A 42 24.54 35.40 29.68
C ILE A 42 25.01 34.25 30.56
N GLU A 43 26.19 34.32 31.18
CA GLU A 43 26.69 33.26 32.04
C GLU A 43 25.71 32.95 33.18
N LYS A 44 25.23 33.97 33.90
CA LYS A 44 24.26 33.80 34.99
C LYS A 44 22.94 33.20 34.48
N THR A 45 22.44 33.71 33.36
CA THR A 45 21.17 33.30 32.76
C THR A 45 21.22 31.84 32.32
N VAL A 46 22.27 31.42 31.61
CA VAL A 46 22.34 30.05 31.09
C VAL A 46 22.62 29.04 32.20
N ARG A 47 23.31 29.43 33.28
CA ARG A 47 23.47 28.60 34.49
C ARG A 47 22.15 28.39 35.21
N TYR A 48 21.35 29.46 35.36
CA TYR A 48 20.00 29.38 35.89
C TYR A 48 19.12 28.49 35.01
N ALA A 49 19.10 28.74 33.70
CA ALA A 49 18.32 27.97 32.74
C ALA A 49 18.71 26.49 32.75
N ALA A 50 20.01 26.15 32.80
CA ALA A 50 20.43 24.75 32.88
C ALA A 50 19.88 23.99 34.11
N GLU A 51 19.52 24.70 35.18
CA GLU A 51 18.92 24.12 36.38
C GLU A 51 17.39 24.13 36.37
N LYS A 52 16.77 25.19 35.85
CA LYS A 52 15.33 25.46 36.00
C LYS A 52 14.54 25.31 34.70
N GLU A 53 15.19 25.56 33.57
CA GLU A 53 14.63 25.52 32.22
C GLU A 53 15.64 24.89 31.24
N PRO A 54 16.01 23.61 31.43
CA PRO A 54 17.12 23.01 30.70
C PRO A 54 16.94 23.06 29.17
N GLY A 55 15.70 22.96 28.68
CA GLY A 55 15.38 23.15 27.27
C GLY A 55 15.73 24.53 26.73
N THR A 56 15.47 25.59 27.51
CA THR A 56 15.85 26.98 27.16
C THR A 56 17.37 27.10 27.04
N ALA A 57 18.13 26.54 27.99
CA ALA A 57 19.59 26.56 27.91
C ALA A 57 20.11 25.87 26.63
N LEU A 58 19.57 24.69 26.30
CA LEU A 58 19.99 23.95 25.10
C LEU A 58 19.60 24.66 23.80
N TYR A 59 18.38 25.20 23.72
CA TYR A 59 17.88 25.90 22.53
C TYR A 59 18.73 27.12 22.17
N PHE A 60 19.16 27.90 23.18
CA PHE A 60 20.00 29.08 22.99
C PHE A 60 21.50 28.81 23.09
N ALA A 61 21.94 27.55 22.99
CA ALA A 61 23.34 27.17 23.12
C ALA A 61 24.27 27.94 22.16
N ASP A 62 23.79 28.32 20.97
CA ASP A 62 24.57 29.10 19.99
C ASP A 62 25.09 30.44 20.52
N ILE A 63 24.39 31.05 21.48
CA ILE A 63 24.81 32.30 22.12
C ILE A 63 26.11 32.11 22.91
N TYR A 64 26.29 30.95 23.56
CA TYR A 64 27.34 30.74 24.55
C TYR A 64 28.22 29.52 24.30
N LYS A 65 27.98 28.68 23.29
CA LYS A 65 28.69 27.40 23.07
C LYS A 65 30.21 27.52 22.90
N LYS A 66 30.71 28.71 22.56
CA LYS A 66 32.14 29.02 22.43
C LYS A 66 32.79 29.48 23.74
N GLN A 67 32.01 29.71 24.79
CA GLN A 67 32.46 30.20 26.08
C GLN A 67 33.07 29.08 26.92
N PHE A 68 34.05 29.41 27.78
CA PHE A 68 34.76 28.40 28.60
C PHE A 68 33.85 27.63 29.56
N TYR A 69 32.74 28.25 30.03
CA TYR A 69 31.77 27.62 30.92
C TYR A 69 30.74 26.74 30.20
N ALA A 70 30.65 26.83 28.86
CA ALA A 70 29.59 26.22 28.07
C ALA A 70 29.46 24.72 28.30
N ASN A 71 30.59 23.99 28.35
CA ASN A 71 30.59 22.54 28.52
C ASN A 71 29.88 22.11 29.82
N LYS A 72 30.08 22.84 30.93
CA LYS A 72 29.45 22.54 32.22
C LYS A 72 27.97 22.88 32.21
N VAL A 73 27.60 23.98 31.56
CA VAL A 73 26.20 24.41 31.40
C VAL A 73 25.43 23.40 30.56
N ILE A 74 25.96 23.03 29.40
CA ILE A 74 25.36 22.04 28.50
C ILE A 74 25.25 20.68 29.21
N GLU A 75 26.31 20.21 29.88
CA GLU A 75 26.26 18.94 30.62
C GLU A 75 25.12 18.93 31.65
N ARG A 76 24.99 20.01 32.42
CA ARG A 76 23.94 20.12 33.43
C ARG A 76 22.56 20.18 32.82
N ALA A 77 22.41 20.97 31.75
CA ALA A 77 21.15 21.10 31.03
C ALA A 77 20.71 19.75 30.45
N VAL A 78 21.58 19.01 29.75
CA VAL A 78 21.21 17.69 29.21
C VAL A 78 20.89 16.69 30.31
N ARG A 79 21.64 16.66 31.42
CA ARG A 79 21.37 15.77 32.56
C ARG A 79 20.00 16.01 33.20
N ASN A 80 19.56 17.26 33.25
CA ASN A 80 18.23 17.61 33.73
C ASN A 80 17.15 17.32 32.67
N GLN A 81 17.41 17.69 31.40
CA GLN A 81 16.48 17.52 30.28
C GLN A 81 16.15 16.04 30.00
N VAL A 82 17.09 15.11 30.19
CA VAL A 82 16.85 13.66 29.97
C VAL A 82 15.62 13.16 30.74
N LYS A 83 15.35 13.72 31.91
CA LYS A 83 14.24 13.29 32.78
C LYS A 83 12.89 13.82 32.30
N GLU A 84 12.87 15.05 31.79
CA GLU A 84 11.66 15.79 31.45
C GLU A 84 11.30 15.65 29.97
N TYR A 85 12.29 15.77 29.09
CA TYR A 85 12.11 15.75 27.63
C TYR A 85 13.28 15.04 26.91
N PRO A 86 13.33 13.70 26.98
CA PRO A 86 14.42 12.89 26.42
C PRO A 86 14.58 13.04 24.90
N GLU A 87 13.49 13.28 24.17
CA GLU A 87 13.52 13.49 22.72
C GLU A 87 14.36 14.71 22.33
N GLY A 88 14.20 15.83 23.04
CA GLY A 88 15.01 17.03 22.79
C GLY A 88 16.49 16.82 23.07
N VAL A 89 16.82 15.91 24.01
CA VAL A 89 18.22 15.51 24.26
C VAL A 89 18.78 14.72 23.08
N LEU A 90 18.01 13.74 22.59
CA LEU A 90 18.38 12.93 21.43
C LEU A 90 18.59 13.82 20.19
N LEU A 91 17.62 14.68 19.86
CA LEU A 91 17.69 15.59 18.72
C LEU A 91 18.80 16.65 18.85
N GLY A 92 19.10 17.08 20.08
CA GLY A 92 20.14 18.07 20.38
C GLY A 92 21.56 17.50 20.48
N GLY A 93 21.78 16.25 20.06
CA GLY A 93 23.04 15.51 20.19
C GLY A 93 24.26 16.33 19.79
N ASP A 94 24.21 17.06 18.68
CA ASP A 94 25.32 17.87 18.13
C ASP A 94 26.00 18.81 19.14
N LEU A 95 25.28 19.28 20.17
CA LEU A 95 25.84 20.14 21.21
C LEU A 95 26.86 19.43 22.10
N TYR A 96 26.74 18.11 22.26
CA TYR A 96 27.50 17.35 23.24
C TYR A 96 27.95 15.98 22.75
N ILE A 97 27.72 15.60 21.49
CA ILE A 97 27.94 14.26 20.95
C ILE A 97 29.37 13.74 21.09
N ASP A 98 30.35 14.66 21.09
CA ASP A 98 31.78 14.38 21.21
C ASP A 98 32.30 14.49 22.67
N LYS A 99 31.41 14.65 23.64
CA LYS A 99 31.75 14.77 25.07
C LYS A 99 31.79 13.39 25.74
N PRO A 100 32.62 13.19 26.80
CA PRO A 100 32.76 11.88 27.45
C PRO A 100 31.46 11.36 28.07
N TYR A 101 30.53 12.24 28.45
CA TYR A 101 29.22 11.88 29.00
C TYR A 101 28.16 11.61 27.93
N ALA A 102 28.43 11.83 26.64
CA ALA A 102 27.42 11.75 25.58
C ALA A 102 26.74 10.39 25.52
N LYS A 103 27.54 9.31 25.59
CA LYS A 103 27.04 7.94 25.57
C LYS A 103 26.06 7.69 26.72
N GLU A 104 26.44 8.05 27.94
CA GLU A 104 25.60 7.87 29.14
C GLU A 104 24.24 8.58 28.96
N ILE A 105 24.28 9.85 28.53
CA ILE A 105 23.10 10.70 28.36
C ILE A 105 22.17 10.19 27.27
N LEU A 106 22.72 9.83 26.10
CA LEU A 106 21.93 9.32 24.98
C LEU A 106 21.27 7.98 25.32
N PHE A 107 21.97 7.10 26.02
CA PHE A 107 21.40 5.81 26.43
C PHE A 107 20.28 6.00 27.46
N ALA A 108 20.45 6.93 28.40
CA ALA A 108 19.40 7.27 29.35
C ALA A 108 18.18 7.90 28.66
N ALA A 109 18.38 8.80 27.69
CA ALA A 109 17.30 9.39 26.92
C ALA A 109 16.57 8.34 26.04
N CYS A 110 17.33 7.41 25.46
CA CYS A 110 16.82 6.33 24.62
C CYS A 110 15.79 5.45 25.35
N GLU A 111 15.89 5.28 26.68
CA GLU A 111 14.89 4.49 27.45
C GLU A 111 13.44 4.95 27.24
N LYS A 112 13.24 6.24 26.96
CA LYS A 112 11.91 6.83 26.73
C LYS A 112 11.74 7.44 25.34
N GLY A 113 12.84 7.78 24.66
CA GLY A 113 12.84 8.40 23.33
C GLY A 113 13.33 7.48 22.22
N SER A 114 13.17 6.16 22.35
CA SER A 114 13.71 5.19 21.39
C SER A 114 13.27 5.45 19.94
N LEU A 115 12.02 5.88 19.72
CA LEU A 115 11.52 6.17 18.38
C LEU A 115 12.30 7.32 17.70
N ALA A 116 12.61 8.38 18.44
CA ALA A 116 13.39 9.51 17.93
C ALA A 116 14.81 9.09 17.48
N VAL A 117 15.42 8.10 18.15
CA VAL A 117 16.71 7.55 17.70
C VAL A 117 16.59 6.91 16.31
N LEU A 118 15.51 6.17 16.06
CA LEU A 118 15.32 5.47 14.78
C LEU A 118 14.92 6.43 13.66
N GLN A 119 14.04 7.39 13.96
CA GLN A 119 13.60 8.43 13.02
C GLN A 119 14.73 9.38 12.59
N HIS A 120 15.74 9.55 13.44
CA HIS A 120 16.88 10.44 13.23
C HIS A 120 18.22 9.70 13.29
N THR A 121 18.28 8.52 12.66
CA THR A 121 19.46 7.63 12.70
C THR A 121 20.72 8.34 12.18
N GLU A 122 20.56 9.24 11.21
CA GLU A 122 21.62 10.06 10.61
C GLU A 122 22.40 10.90 11.63
N LEU A 123 21.79 11.30 12.76
CA LEU A 123 22.45 12.07 13.80
C LEU A 123 23.52 11.26 14.55
N TYR A 124 23.39 9.94 14.56
CA TYR A 124 24.23 9.05 15.36
C TYR A 124 25.14 8.16 14.51
N ILE A 125 24.81 7.94 13.24
CA ILE A 125 25.34 6.83 12.43
C ILE A 125 26.88 6.77 12.38
N ASP A 126 27.54 7.93 12.40
CA ASP A 126 29.01 8.05 12.33
C ASP A 126 29.70 7.98 13.71
N LYS A 127 28.95 7.73 14.79
CA LYS A 127 29.47 7.73 16.15
C LYS A 127 29.86 6.32 16.63
N PRO A 128 30.90 6.17 17.47
CA PRO A 128 31.38 4.85 17.92
C PRO A 128 30.33 3.99 18.62
N TYR A 129 29.33 4.61 19.25
CA TYR A 129 28.25 3.93 19.98
C TYR A 129 26.94 3.81 19.18
N ALA A 130 26.91 4.23 17.91
CA ALA A 130 25.71 4.25 17.08
C ALA A 130 25.01 2.89 17.04
N LYS A 131 25.77 1.84 16.75
CA LYS A 131 25.25 0.46 16.65
C LYS A 131 24.57 -0.01 17.94
N GLU A 132 25.16 0.31 19.09
CA GLU A 132 24.63 -0.09 20.40
C GLU A 132 23.38 0.74 20.75
N LEU A 133 23.40 2.05 20.49
CA LEU A 133 22.27 2.95 20.72
C LEU A 133 21.06 2.59 19.84
N ILE A 134 21.27 2.39 18.53
CA ILE A 134 20.23 1.99 17.58
C ILE A 134 19.72 0.59 17.90
N SER A 135 20.60 -0.35 18.31
CA SER A 135 20.15 -1.68 18.74
C SER A 135 19.24 -1.60 19.96
N LYS A 136 19.56 -0.76 20.95
CA LYS A 136 18.71 -0.55 22.13
C LYS A 136 17.36 0.08 21.73
N ALA A 137 17.40 1.15 20.93
CA ALA A 137 16.21 1.83 20.44
C ALA A 137 15.28 0.89 19.64
N SER A 138 15.86 0.11 18.74
CA SER A 138 15.11 -0.83 17.91
C SER A 138 14.51 -1.98 18.72
N TYR A 139 15.13 -2.43 19.81
CA TYR A 139 14.50 -3.40 20.71
C TYR A 139 13.23 -2.83 21.35
N ASN A 140 13.29 -1.58 21.84
CA ASN A 140 12.17 -0.92 22.48
C ASN A 140 11.02 -0.62 21.50
N VAL A 141 11.34 -0.03 20.33
CA VAL A 141 10.33 0.32 19.31
C VAL A 141 9.61 -0.91 18.78
N PHE A 142 10.32 -2.00 18.48
CA PHE A 142 9.70 -3.19 17.89
C PHE A 142 8.92 -4.06 18.88
N SER A 143 9.00 -3.75 20.18
CA SER A 143 8.15 -4.34 21.20
C SER A 143 6.73 -3.76 21.23
N ASP A 144 6.49 -2.62 20.56
CA ASP A 144 5.21 -1.93 20.50
C ASP A 144 4.77 -1.75 19.04
N LYS A 145 3.60 -2.32 18.67
CA LYS A 145 3.06 -2.21 17.32
C LYS A 145 2.86 -0.75 16.88
N ASN A 146 2.42 0.14 17.77
CA ASN A 146 2.13 1.53 17.41
C ASN A 146 3.43 2.27 17.03
N GLN A 147 4.50 2.05 17.79
CA GLN A 147 5.80 2.65 17.45
C GLN A 147 6.40 2.10 16.16
N VAL A 148 6.16 0.82 15.83
CA VAL A 148 6.53 0.26 14.51
C VAL A 148 5.78 0.96 13.38
N LEU A 149 4.49 1.24 13.56
CA LEU A 149 3.68 1.99 12.60
C LEU A 149 4.16 3.44 12.47
N GLU A 150 4.44 4.13 13.58
CA GLU A 150 4.98 5.50 13.56
C GLU A 150 6.36 5.56 12.87
N LEU A 151 7.22 4.55 13.07
CA LEU A 151 8.48 4.43 12.34
C LEU A 151 8.24 4.24 10.83
N LEU A 152 7.29 3.39 10.45
CA LEU A 152 6.93 3.20 9.05
C LEU A 152 6.35 4.46 8.42
N GLN A 153 5.50 5.19 9.14
CA GLN A 153 4.94 6.48 8.71
C GLN A 153 6.05 7.51 8.48
N ASN A 154 7.09 7.52 9.31
CA ASN A 154 8.29 8.34 9.07
C ASN A 154 9.03 7.91 7.78
N ILE A 155 9.24 6.61 7.55
CA ILE A 155 9.86 6.13 6.30
C ILE A 155 9.00 6.50 5.08
N ASN A 156 7.67 6.45 5.20
CA ASN A 156 6.73 6.85 4.16
C ASN A 156 6.73 8.37 3.91
N SER A 157 6.79 9.20 4.96
CA SER A 157 6.79 10.66 4.83
C SER A 157 8.04 11.17 4.13
N LEU A 158 9.16 10.45 4.25
CA LEU A 158 10.42 10.72 3.56
C LEU A 158 10.43 10.26 2.07
N HIS A 159 9.28 10.01 1.43
CA HIS A 159 9.23 9.46 0.07
C HIS A 159 9.87 10.32 -1.02
N ASP A 160 9.94 11.63 -0.83
CA ASP A 160 10.64 12.58 -1.72
C ASP A 160 12.12 12.77 -1.35
N SER A 161 12.58 12.20 -0.24
CA SER A 161 13.96 12.30 0.22
C SER A 161 14.88 11.29 -0.47
N PRO A 162 16.19 11.58 -0.58
CA PRO A 162 17.18 10.60 -1.06
C PRO A 162 17.16 9.29 -0.25
N GLU A 163 17.46 8.17 -0.90
CA GLU A 163 17.41 6.83 -0.28
C GLU A 163 18.32 6.70 0.94
N ASN A 164 19.49 7.34 0.93
CA ASN A 164 20.43 7.32 2.06
C ASN A 164 19.90 8.05 3.30
N VAL A 165 18.90 8.92 3.15
CA VAL A 165 18.19 9.56 4.26
C VAL A 165 16.99 8.69 4.64
N ARG A 166 16.10 8.42 3.68
CA ARG A 166 14.83 7.68 3.90
C ARG A 166 15.04 6.29 4.51
N PHE A 167 16.08 5.58 4.07
CA PHE A 167 16.33 4.20 4.46
C PHE A 167 17.59 4.03 5.31
N ALA A 168 18.07 5.12 5.93
CA ALA A 168 19.26 5.14 6.79
C ALA A 168 19.23 4.09 7.91
N ILE A 169 18.03 3.76 8.42
CA ILE A 169 17.84 2.81 9.50
C ILE A 169 17.94 1.33 9.05
N LEU A 170 17.65 1.01 7.78
CA LEU A 170 17.53 -0.38 7.33
C LEU A 170 18.80 -1.23 7.53
N PRO A 171 20.04 -0.72 7.37
CA PRO A 171 21.25 -1.48 7.66
C PRO A 171 21.39 -1.94 9.13
N PHE A 172 20.69 -1.29 10.05
CA PHE A 172 20.74 -1.58 11.49
C PHE A 172 19.62 -2.51 11.97
N LEU A 173 18.56 -2.67 11.18
CA LEU A 173 17.45 -3.54 11.51
C LEU A 173 17.80 -5.00 11.25
N THR A 174 17.34 -5.86 12.15
CA THR A 174 17.38 -7.32 11.96
C THR A 174 16.38 -7.78 10.89
N PRO A 175 16.54 -8.99 10.33
CA PRO A 175 15.54 -9.58 9.43
C PRO A 175 14.13 -9.59 10.02
N GLY A 176 13.99 -9.94 11.31
CA GLY A 176 12.70 -9.93 12.00
C GLY A 176 12.08 -8.53 12.08
N GLN A 177 12.88 -7.49 12.31
CA GLN A 177 12.38 -6.11 12.35
C GLN A 177 11.95 -5.60 10.97
N LYS A 178 12.70 -5.94 9.90
CA LYS A 178 12.27 -5.64 8.51
C LYS A 178 10.98 -6.37 8.15
N TYR A 179 10.86 -7.62 8.59
CA TYR A 179 9.64 -8.41 8.44
C TYR A 179 8.45 -7.81 9.20
N ASP A 180 8.67 -7.29 10.42
CA ASP A 180 7.65 -6.59 11.20
C ASP A 180 7.17 -5.30 10.53
N LEU A 181 8.08 -4.50 9.93
CA LEU A 181 7.68 -3.31 9.16
C LEU A 181 6.73 -3.68 8.01
N ILE A 182 6.97 -4.82 7.34
CA ILE A 182 6.11 -5.30 6.25
C ILE A 182 4.77 -5.81 6.79
N THR A 183 4.79 -6.67 7.81
CA THR A 183 3.61 -7.41 8.26
C THR A 183 2.71 -6.58 9.18
N LYS A 184 3.29 -5.86 10.15
CA LYS A 184 2.53 -4.97 11.05
C LYS A 184 2.04 -3.72 10.31
N GLY A 185 2.83 -3.24 9.35
CA GLY A 185 2.54 -2.05 8.55
C GLY A 185 1.84 -2.31 7.21
N ARG A 186 1.33 -3.53 7.00
CA ARG A 186 0.82 -3.99 5.69
C ARG A 186 -0.21 -3.05 5.05
N GLU A 187 -1.07 -2.43 5.87
CA GLU A 187 -2.15 -1.54 5.44
C GLU A 187 -1.66 -0.11 5.09
N GLU A 188 -0.49 0.30 5.61
CA GLU A 188 0.02 1.67 5.52
C GLU A 188 1.30 1.79 4.69
N ILE A 189 1.98 0.67 4.42
CA ILE A 189 3.27 0.67 3.74
C ILE A 189 3.14 1.16 2.28
N TYR A 190 3.91 2.19 1.93
CA TYR A 190 3.97 2.65 0.54
C TYR A 190 4.67 1.62 -0.32
N THR A 191 4.30 1.52 -1.60
CA THR A 191 4.92 0.55 -2.53
C THR A 191 6.44 0.73 -2.60
N SER A 192 6.94 1.96 -2.66
CA SER A 192 8.38 2.23 -2.66
C SER A 192 9.05 1.82 -1.35
N SER A 193 8.40 2.02 -0.20
CA SER A 193 8.90 1.53 1.09
C SER A 193 8.95 0.00 1.13
N TYR A 194 7.88 -0.66 0.71
CA TYR A 194 7.78 -2.13 0.68
C TYR A 194 8.91 -2.74 -0.14
N LEU A 195 9.08 -2.28 -1.39
CA LEU A 195 10.07 -2.84 -2.31
C LEU A 195 11.48 -2.74 -1.73
N THR A 196 11.86 -1.58 -1.19
CA THR A 196 13.18 -1.40 -0.57
C THR A 196 13.35 -2.25 0.69
N ILE A 197 12.34 -2.32 1.57
CA ILE A 197 12.42 -3.07 2.82
C ILE A 197 12.51 -4.58 2.54
N VAL A 198 11.68 -5.11 1.63
CA VAL A 198 11.65 -6.55 1.31
C VAL A 198 12.91 -6.98 0.57
N ASP A 199 13.42 -6.17 -0.37
CA ASP A 199 14.64 -6.49 -1.09
C ASP A 199 15.85 -6.44 -0.13
N SER A 200 15.87 -5.48 0.81
CA SER A 200 16.84 -5.43 1.90
C SER A 200 16.77 -6.65 2.83
N LEU A 201 15.56 -7.13 3.16
CA LEU A 201 15.35 -8.35 3.92
C LEU A 201 15.92 -9.57 3.19
N PHE A 202 15.65 -9.74 1.90
CA PHE A 202 16.19 -10.85 1.12
C PHE A 202 17.72 -10.85 1.05
N VAL A 203 18.33 -9.67 0.94
CA VAL A 203 19.79 -9.51 1.01
C VAL A 203 20.33 -10.00 2.35
N ASP A 204 19.67 -9.67 3.47
CA ASP A 204 20.11 -10.10 4.80
C ASP A 204 19.98 -11.61 5.01
N VAL A 205 18.85 -12.20 4.60
CA VAL A 205 18.62 -13.66 4.64
C VAL A 205 19.76 -14.38 3.90
N LYS A 206 20.09 -13.91 2.69
CA LYS A 206 21.20 -14.44 1.89
C LYS A 206 22.55 -14.29 2.59
N LYS A 207 22.87 -13.11 3.14
CA LYS A 207 24.14 -12.85 3.84
C LYS A 207 24.30 -13.69 5.11
N LYS A 208 23.21 -13.96 5.83
CA LYS A 208 23.24 -14.78 7.04
C LYS A 208 23.36 -16.27 6.77
N HIS A 209 23.21 -16.71 5.52
CA HIS A 209 23.18 -18.13 5.14
C HIS A 209 22.16 -18.94 5.98
N GLN A 210 21.05 -18.30 6.35
CA GLN A 210 19.95 -18.88 7.13
C GLN A 210 18.64 -18.58 6.41
N SER A 211 17.68 -19.49 6.52
CA SER A 211 16.34 -19.27 6.01
C SER A 211 15.56 -18.32 6.92
N LEU A 212 14.59 -17.60 6.35
CA LEU A 212 13.78 -16.60 7.06
C LEU A 212 13.04 -17.23 8.24
N ASP A 213 12.50 -18.44 8.10
CA ASP A 213 11.84 -19.17 9.19
C ASP A 213 12.72 -19.40 10.42
N LYS A 214 14.05 -19.44 10.26
CA LYS A 214 15.01 -19.58 11.37
C LYS A 214 15.43 -18.24 11.98
N LEU A 215 15.16 -17.14 11.27
CA LEU A 215 15.49 -15.79 11.68
C LEU A 215 14.33 -15.07 12.38
N LEU A 216 13.13 -15.66 12.35
CA LEU A 216 11.91 -15.13 12.93
C LEU A 216 11.60 -15.78 14.28
N SER A 217 10.96 -15.02 15.17
CA SER A 217 10.39 -15.55 16.40
C SER A 217 9.13 -16.39 16.14
N PRO A 218 8.69 -17.23 17.10
CA PRO A 218 7.42 -17.97 16.97
C PRO A 218 6.20 -17.06 16.74
N GLU A 219 6.19 -15.86 17.32
CA GLU A 219 5.15 -14.86 17.12
C GLU A 219 5.18 -14.30 15.69
N GLN A 220 6.37 -13.93 15.19
CA GLN A 220 6.55 -13.43 13.82
C GLN A 220 6.15 -14.46 12.77
N MET A 221 6.42 -15.74 13.03
CA MET A 221 6.02 -16.85 12.17
C MET A 221 4.49 -16.94 11.98
N GLN A 222 3.68 -16.47 12.93
CA GLN A 222 2.22 -16.45 12.77
C GLN A 222 1.77 -15.49 11.65
N SER A 223 2.59 -14.48 11.33
CA SER A 223 2.29 -13.48 10.28
C SER A 223 2.80 -13.88 8.89
N MET A 224 3.27 -15.13 8.70
CA MET A 224 3.91 -15.55 7.44
C MET A 224 2.94 -15.51 6.26
N GLY A 225 1.65 -15.75 6.51
CA GLY A 225 0.60 -15.57 5.49
C GLY A 225 0.53 -14.14 4.96
N ILE A 226 0.58 -13.13 5.86
CA ILE A 226 0.59 -11.71 5.50
C ILE A 226 1.85 -11.35 4.70
N PHE A 227 3.01 -11.89 5.10
CA PHE A 227 4.25 -11.66 4.37
C PHE A 227 4.20 -12.20 2.94
N LEU A 228 3.69 -13.42 2.76
CA LEU A 228 3.58 -14.05 1.44
C LEU A 228 2.49 -13.40 0.58
N GLU A 229 1.38 -12.96 1.18
CA GLU A 229 0.39 -12.12 0.51
C GLU A 229 1.03 -10.83 -0.01
N ALA A 230 1.75 -10.11 0.85
CA ALA A 230 2.44 -8.88 0.44
C ALA A 230 3.43 -9.16 -0.70
N ALA A 231 4.21 -10.24 -0.58
CA ALA A 231 5.13 -10.67 -1.64
C ALA A 231 4.42 -11.00 -2.95
N ALA A 232 3.26 -11.66 -2.90
CA ALA A 232 2.44 -11.93 -4.08
C ALA A 232 1.92 -10.64 -4.73
N SER A 233 1.41 -9.72 -3.92
CA SER A 233 0.84 -8.44 -4.37
C SER A 233 1.87 -7.52 -5.06
N TYR A 234 3.14 -7.63 -4.71
CA TYR A 234 4.24 -6.82 -5.24
C TYR A 234 5.22 -7.60 -6.14
N ASN A 235 4.83 -8.74 -6.70
CA ASN A 235 5.68 -9.53 -7.61
C ASN A 235 7.03 -9.96 -6.99
N ARG A 236 7.01 -10.32 -5.71
CA ARG A 236 8.13 -10.82 -4.89
C ARG A 236 7.90 -12.21 -4.31
N ILE A 237 6.87 -12.92 -4.76
CA ILE A 237 6.53 -14.24 -4.22
C ILE A 237 7.67 -15.25 -4.40
N ASP A 238 8.28 -15.30 -5.58
CA ASP A 238 9.39 -16.20 -5.89
C ASP A 238 10.61 -16.04 -4.96
N PRO A 239 11.19 -14.83 -4.80
CA PRO A 239 12.26 -14.64 -3.83
C PRO A 239 11.82 -14.87 -2.39
N ALA A 240 10.56 -14.56 -2.03
CA ALA A 240 10.03 -14.84 -0.70
C ALA A 240 9.99 -16.35 -0.40
N LEU A 241 9.45 -17.16 -1.32
CA LEU A 241 9.40 -18.62 -1.18
C LEU A 241 10.80 -19.24 -1.11
N ARG A 242 11.78 -18.69 -1.83
CA ARG A 242 13.19 -19.14 -1.75
C ARG A 242 13.85 -18.84 -0.41
N CYS A 243 13.32 -17.90 0.37
CA CYS A 243 13.84 -17.58 1.70
C CYS A 243 13.34 -18.55 2.77
N ILE A 244 12.33 -19.38 2.50
CA ILE A 244 11.75 -20.32 3.45
C ILE A 244 12.46 -21.67 3.33
N SER A 245 12.80 -22.31 4.47
CA SER A 245 13.39 -23.65 4.44
C SER A 245 12.40 -24.71 3.95
N ASN A 246 12.89 -25.72 3.22
CA ASN A 246 12.08 -26.87 2.80
C ASN A 246 11.40 -27.60 3.97
N ALA A 247 11.94 -27.49 5.20
CA ALA A 247 11.36 -28.11 6.39
C ALA A 247 10.17 -27.32 6.95
N ALA A 248 10.26 -25.98 7.00
CA ALA A 248 9.16 -25.13 7.48
C ALA A 248 8.06 -24.95 6.44
N PHE A 249 8.41 -25.07 5.16
CA PHE A 249 7.54 -24.78 4.03
C PHE A 249 6.17 -25.47 4.08
N PRO A 250 6.06 -26.79 4.31
CA PRO A 250 4.76 -27.47 4.30
C PRO A 250 3.82 -26.97 5.39
N GLY A 251 4.35 -26.68 6.59
CA GLY A 251 3.56 -26.16 7.70
C GLY A 251 3.01 -24.76 7.44
N ILE A 252 3.83 -23.88 6.85
CA ILE A 252 3.42 -22.53 6.46
C ILE A 252 2.32 -22.59 5.40
N MET A 253 2.53 -23.34 4.32
CA MET A 253 1.53 -23.45 3.26
C MET A 253 0.23 -24.07 3.78
N GLN A 254 0.31 -25.13 4.59
CA GLN A 254 -0.87 -25.75 5.18
C GLN A 254 -1.64 -24.75 6.05
N SER A 255 -0.96 -23.87 6.79
CA SER A 255 -1.61 -22.82 7.57
C SER A 255 -2.39 -21.85 6.68
N ILE A 256 -1.80 -21.40 5.56
CA ILE A 256 -2.48 -20.49 4.61
C ILE A 256 -3.67 -21.19 3.93
N ILE A 257 -3.51 -22.45 3.54
CA ILE A 257 -4.59 -23.25 2.96
C ILE A 257 -5.75 -23.38 3.94
N THR A 258 -5.47 -23.75 5.20
CA THR A 258 -6.52 -23.89 6.22
C THR A 258 -7.22 -22.56 6.54
N GLN A 259 -6.53 -21.42 6.43
CA GLN A 259 -7.16 -20.10 6.58
C GLN A 259 -8.20 -19.78 5.51
N CYS A 260 -8.23 -20.50 4.37
CA CYS A 260 -9.33 -20.36 3.40
C CYS A 260 -10.69 -20.70 4.04
N ALA A 261 -10.72 -21.54 5.07
CA ALA A 261 -11.97 -21.85 5.77
C ALA A 261 -12.47 -20.72 6.71
N ASP A 262 -11.75 -19.61 6.82
CA ASP A 262 -12.14 -18.46 7.65
C ASP A 262 -13.07 -17.53 6.86
N HIS A 263 -14.32 -17.34 7.29
CA HIS A 263 -15.27 -16.45 6.60
C HIS A 263 -14.88 -14.95 6.64
N THR A 264 -13.92 -14.55 7.47
CA THR A 264 -13.44 -13.17 7.55
C THR A 264 -12.24 -12.89 6.66
N LYS A 265 -11.35 -13.88 6.49
CA LYS A 265 -10.04 -13.71 5.81
C LYS A 265 -9.77 -14.72 4.70
N GLY A 266 -10.60 -15.75 4.56
CA GLY A 266 -10.35 -16.87 3.66
C GLY A 266 -10.25 -16.46 2.19
N MET A 267 -10.97 -15.41 1.81
CA MET A 267 -10.92 -14.85 0.46
C MET A 267 -9.55 -14.22 0.13
N GLU A 268 -8.91 -13.54 1.08
CA GLU A 268 -7.57 -12.97 0.90
C GLU A 268 -6.52 -14.09 0.81
N SER A 269 -6.66 -15.12 1.65
CA SER A 269 -5.82 -16.33 1.58
C SER A 269 -5.99 -17.06 0.24
N ALA A 270 -7.21 -17.20 -0.26
CA ALA A 270 -7.50 -17.85 -1.54
C ALA A 270 -6.91 -17.05 -2.72
N ALA A 271 -7.05 -15.72 -2.74
CA ALA A 271 -6.41 -14.87 -3.74
C ALA A 271 -4.87 -14.95 -3.70
N THR A 272 -4.30 -15.04 -2.49
CA THR A 272 -2.86 -15.26 -2.30
C THR A 272 -2.43 -16.61 -2.89
N LEU A 273 -3.17 -17.69 -2.62
CA LEU A 273 -2.89 -19.03 -3.15
C LEU A 273 -3.05 -19.08 -4.67
N ALA A 274 -4.06 -18.43 -5.24
CA ALA A 274 -4.20 -18.29 -6.70
C ALA A 274 -2.98 -17.57 -7.32
N THR A 275 -2.47 -16.54 -6.64
CA THR A 275 -1.25 -15.85 -7.09
C THR A 275 -0.01 -16.74 -6.98
N ILE A 276 0.11 -17.53 -5.90
CA ILE A 276 1.18 -18.54 -5.76
C ILE A 276 1.08 -19.59 -6.87
N ILE A 277 -0.12 -20.09 -7.19
CA ILE A 277 -0.35 -21.01 -8.31
C ILE A 277 0.13 -20.37 -9.62
N SER A 278 -0.23 -19.10 -9.86
CA SER A 278 0.13 -18.36 -11.07
C SER A 278 1.64 -18.13 -11.26
N SER A 279 2.44 -18.21 -10.18
CA SER A 279 3.90 -18.13 -10.26
C SER A 279 4.56 -19.29 -11.00
N GLN A 280 3.81 -20.38 -11.26
CA GLN A 280 4.30 -21.58 -11.94
C GLN A 280 5.55 -22.19 -11.29
N SER A 281 5.67 -22.04 -9.96
CA SER A 281 6.80 -22.54 -9.19
C SER A 281 7.08 -24.02 -9.47
N GLN A 282 8.35 -24.36 -9.73
CA GLN A 282 8.81 -25.72 -9.97
C GLN A 282 9.10 -26.49 -8.68
N ASN A 283 8.80 -25.90 -7.51
CA ASN A 283 9.01 -26.54 -6.22
C ASN A 283 8.01 -27.70 -6.01
N ILE A 284 8.50 -28.94 -6.11
CA ILE A 284 7.67 -30.15 -5.97
C ILE A 284 7.01 -30.27 -4.59
N THR A 285 7.69 -29.79 -3.54
CA THR A 285 7.16 -29.79 -2.17
C THR A 285 5.98 -28.84 -2.05
N LEU A 286 6.10 -27.64 -2.63
CA LEU A 286 4.97 -26.70 -2.71
C LEU A 286 3.77 -27.31 -3.41
N ARG A 287 3.99 -27.85 -4.60
CA ARG A 287 2.94 -28.48 -5.40
C ARG A 287 2.22 -29.57 -4.61
N LYS A 288 2.98 -30.50 -4.02
CA LYS A 288 2.43 -31.57 -3.18
C LYS A 288 1.61 -31.03 -2.00
N THR A 289 2.11 -30.02 -1.30
CA THR A 289 1.36 -29.42 -0.16
C THR A 289 0.09 -28.71 -0.60
N LEU A 290 0.10 -27.98 -1.72
CA LEU A 290 -1.10 -27.38 -2.29
C LEU A 290 -2.12 -28.47 -2.67
N GLU A 291 -1.68 -29.51 -3.37
CA GLU A 291 -2.55 -30.60 -3.80
C GLU A 291 -3.22 -31.33 -2.65
N GLU A 292 -2.43 -31.75 -1.65
CA GLU A 292 -2.94 -32.42 -0.45
C GLU A 292 -3.85 -31.50 0.37
N GLY A 293 -3.48 -30.23 0.49
CA GLY A 293 -4.24 -29.24 1.26
C GLY A 293 -5.59 -28.91 0.64
N PHE A 294 -5.67 -28.72 -0.69
CA PHE A 294 -6.94 -28.45 -1.37
C PHE A 294 -7.89 -29.65 -1.31
N HIS A 295 -7.37 -30.87 -1.54
CA HIS A 295 -8.18 -32.07 -1.41
C HIS A 295 -8.73 -32.24 0.00
N LYS A 296 -7.85 -32.17 1.01
CA LYS A 296 -8.25 -32.31 2.41
C LYS A 296 -9.24 -31.21 2.82
N GLY A 297 -8.99 -29.96 2.45
CA GLY A 297 -9.88 -28.84 2.75
C GLY A 297 -11.27 -29.02 2.15
N TYR A 298 -11.34 -29.45 0.88
CA TYR A 298 -12.60 -29.73 0.19
C TYR A 298 -13.41 -30.83 0.88
N ASP A 299 -12.75 -31.92 1.27
CA ASP A 299 -13.39 -33.06 1.94
C ASP A 299 -13.82 -32.75 3.37
N GLN A 300 -13.17 -31.80 4.04
CA GLN A 300 -13.54 -31.39 5.40
C GLN A 300 -14.68 -30.37 5.40
N ALA A 301 -14.79 -29.55 4.35
CA ALA A 301 -15.81 -28.51 4.22
C ALA A 301 -17.19 -29.05 3.78
N ILE A 302 -17.64 -30.22 4.27
CA ILE A 302 -18.89 -30.85 3.79
C ILE A 302 -20.12 -29.99 4.08
N VAL A 303 -20.18 -29.43 5.28
CA VAL A 303 -21.29 -28.60 5.77
C VAL A 303 -21.09 -27.11 5.48
N ASP A 304 -19.84 -26.68 5.36
CA ASP A 304 -19.47 -25.30 5.05
C ASP A 304 -19.35 -25.11 3.54
N LYS A 305 -20.45 -24.66 2.93
CA LYS A 305 -20.54 -24.51 1.48
C LYS A 305 -19.54 -23.50 0.93
N GLU A 306 -19.37 -22.39 1.61
CA GLU A 306 -18.50 -21.30 1.18
C GLU A 306 -17.06 -21.78 1.10
N SER A 307 -16.54 -22.39 2.17
CA SER A 307 -15.18 -22.94 2.20
C SER A 307 -15.00 -24.05 1.17
N ARG A 308 -16.02 -24.90 0.98
CA ARG A 308 -15.95 -25.97 -0.02
C ARG A 308 -15.80 -25.44 -1.43
N HIS A 309 -16.56 -24.41 -1.79
CA HIS A 309 -16.44 -23.74 -3.10
C HIS A 309 -15.06 -23.12 -3.27
N GLN A 310 -14.50 -22.48 -2.24
CA GLN A 310 -13.14 -21.93 -2.31
C GLN A 310 -12.09 -23.01 -2.61
N TYR A 311 -12.10 -24.13 -1.87
CA TYR A 311 -11.18 -25.24 -2.13
C TYR A 311 -11.38 -25.86 -3.51
N GLY A 312 -12.63 -25.97 -3.98
CA GLY A 312 -12.96 -26.49 -5.31
C GLY A 312 -12.41 -25.60 -6.43
N LEU A 313 -12.57 -24.29 -6.30
CA LEU A 313 -12.03 -23.30 -7.24
C LEU A 313 -10.49 -23.29 -7.25
N LEU A 314 -9.86 -23.30 -6.07
CA LEU A 314 -8.40 -23.37 -5.96
C LEU A 314 -7.85 -24.67 -6.58
N ALA A 315 -8.54 -25.79 -6.37
CA ALA A 315 -8.18 -27.06 -6.98
C ALA A 315 -8.31 -27.03 -8.52
N SER A 316 -9.38 -26.40 -9.03
CA SER A 316 -9.56 -26.21 -10.47
C SER A 316 -8.46 -25.32 -11.07
N LEU A 317 -8.18 -24.16 -10.46
CA LEU A 317 -7.09 -23.26 -10.88
C LEU A 317 -5.73 -23.97 -10.89
N TYR A 318 -5.45 -24.76 -9.85
CA TYR A 318 -4.24 -25.56 -9.77
C TYR A 318 -4.13 -26.51 -10.97
N THR A 319 -5.19 -27.24 -11.31
CA THR A 319 -5.17 -28.19 -12.42
C THR A 319 -5.10 -27.49 -13.78
N CYS A 320 -5.72 -26.33 -13.95
CA CYS A 320 -5.55 -25.54 -15.16
C CYS A 320 -4.10 -25.10 -15.39
N THR A 321 -3.35 -24.86 -14.32
CA THR A 321 -1.95 -24.41 -14.38
C THR A 321 -0.96 -25.58 -14.48
N TYR A 322 -1.21 -26.67 -13.76
CA TYR A 322 -0.26 -27.77 -13.53
C TYR A 322 -0.75 -29.12 -14.04
N ARG A 323 -1.72 -29.16 -14.96
CA ARG A 323 -2.46 -30.35 -15.43
C ARG A 323 -1.60 -31.62 -15.56
N ASP A 324 -0.48 -31.53 -16.25
CA ASP A 324 0.35 -32.69 -16.59
C ASP A 324 1.30 -33.12 -15.45
N THR A 325 1.28 -32.40 -14.32
CA THR A 325 2.20 -32.58 -13.20
C THR A 325 1.52 -32.83 -11.86
N VAL A 326 0.19 -32.99 -11.84
CA VAL A 326 -0.56 -33.40 -10.65
C VAL A 326 -0.02 -34.75 -10.16
N ILE A 327 0.25 -34.87 -8.86
CA ILE A 327 0.86 -36.09 -8.34
C ILE A 327 -0.11 -37.27 -8.48
N PRO A 328 0.37 -38.50 -8.81
CA PRO A 328 -0.51 -39.62 -9.12
C PRO A 328 -1.57 -39.93 -8.05
N GLY A 329 -1.23 -39.77 -6.76
CA GLY A 329 -2.16 -39.99 -5.64
C GLY A 329 -3.30 -38.99 -5.52
N GLN A 330 -3.21 -37.84 -6.18
CA GLN A 330 -4.21 -36.76 -6.14
C GLN A 330 -5.02 -36.66 -7.44
N LYS A 331 -4.55 -37.29 -8.52
CA LYS A 331 -5.12 -37.17 -9.86
C LYS A 331 -6.64 -37.44 -9.91
N ALA A 332 -7.12 -38.46 -9.22
CA ALA A 332 -8.55 -38.80 -9.21
C ALA A 332 -9.44 -37.69 -8.62
N PHE A 333 -8.98 -37.02 -7.56
CA PHE A 333 -9.69 -35.88 -6.96
C PHE A 333 -9.74 -34.71 -7.93
N PHE A 334 -8.59 -34.34 -8.50
CA PHE A 334 -8.48 -33.21 -9.41
C PHE A 334 -9.24 -33.43 -10.73
N ASP A 335 -9.18 -34.64 -11.31
CA ASP A 335 -9.98 -35.00 -12.50
C ASP A 335 -11.48 -34.84 -12.21
N LYS A 336 -11.93 -35.21 -11.00
CA LYS A 336 -13.32 -35.06 -10.57
C LYS A 336 -13.72 -33.60 -10.38
N ILE A 337 -12.87 -32.78 -9.75
CA ILE A 337 -13.07 -31.33 -9.63
C ILE A 337 -13.21 -30.70 -11.02
N MET A 338 -12.35 -31.08 -11.97
CA MET A 338 -12.43 -30.60 -13.35
C MET A 338 -13.68 -31.08 -14.10
N GLY A 339 -14.36 -32.12 -13.62
CA GLY A 339 -15.66 -32.56 -14.14
C GLY A 339 -16.84 -31.74 -13.60
N ILE A 340 -16.64 -30.91 -12.57
CA ILE A 340 -17.69 -30.08 -11.98
C ILE A 340 -17.76 -28.74 -12.72
N ALA A 341 -18.83 -28.56 -13.50
CA ALA A 341 -19.05 -27.33 -14.27
C ALA A 341 -19.09 -26.05 -13.38
N LEU A 342 -19.53 -26.18 -12.12
CA LEU A 342 -19.58 -25.08 -11.16
C LEU A 342 -18.19 -24.52 -10.81
N TYR A 343 -17.11 -25.29 -10.99
CA TYR A 343 -15.75 -24.82 -10.71
C TYR A 343 -15.00 -24.36 -11.96
N HIS A 344 -15.66 -24.33 -13.13
CA HIS A 344 -15.07 -23.79 -14.35
C HIS A 344 -15.17 -22.26 -14.35
N ILE A 345 -14.08 -21.63 -13.93
CA ILE A 345 -13.94 -20.17 -13.95
C ILE A 345 -13.94 -19.68 -15.40
N PRO A 346 -14.92 -18.85 -15.82
CA PRO A 346 -14.95 -18.28 -17.16
C PRO A 346 -13.79 -17.31 -17.34
N ALA A 347 -13.09 -17.42 -18.47
CA ALA A 347 -12.02 -16.50 -18.81
C ALA A 347 -12.56 -15.07 -18.99
N LEU A 348 -11.83 -14.08 -18.46
CA LEU A 348 -12.14 -12.67 -18.64
C LEU A 348 -11.53 -12.15 -19.94
N ASP A 349 -11.94 -12.70 -21.09
CA ASP A 349 -11.29 -12.43 -22.39
C ASP A 349 -11.78 -11.15 -23.09
N THR A 350 -13.02 -10.72 -22.81
CA THR A 350 -13.61 -9.56 -23.46
C THR A 350 -14.48 -8.70 -22.54
N LEU A 351 -14.66 -7.44 -22.93
CA LEU A 351 -15.68 -6.54 -22.40
C LEU A 351 -16.52 -6.01 -23.57
N ASN A 352 -17.80 -6.33 -23.61
CA ASN A 352 -18.67 -6.03 -24.74
C ASN A 352 -19.37 -4.66 -24.60
N GLN A 353 -19.90 -4.15 -25.72
CA GLN A 353 -20.56 -2.84 -25.81
C GLN A 353 -21.61 -2.61 -24.71
N SER A 354 -22.44 -3.60 -24.41
CA SER A 354 -23.50 -3.49 -23.40
C SER A 354 -23.00 -3.19 -21.97
N LYS A 355 -21.73 -3.49 -21.69
CA LYS A 355 -21.06 -3.15 -20.43
C LYS A 355 -20.28 -1.82 -20.53
N LEU A 356 -19.96 -1.39 -21.75
CA LEU A 356 -19.15 -0.22 -22.02
C LEU A 356 -19.95 1.05 -22.29
N THR A 357 -21.27 0.98 -22.43
CA THR A 357 -22.12 2.14 -22.73
C THR A 357 -23.19 2.38 -21.68
N ASP A 358 -23.53 3.65 -21.46
CA ASP A 358 -24.73 4.06 -20.73
C ASP A 358 -26.02 3.85 -21.56
N LYS A 359 -27.16 4.30 -21.03
CA LYS A 359 -28.46 4.21 -21.71
C LYS A 359 -28.53 5.02 -23.02
N ASN A 360 -27.63 5.99 -23.21
CA ASN A 360 -27.53 6.82 -24.41
C ASN A 360 -26.54 6.23 -25.43
N GLY A 361 -25.93 5.07 -25.14
CA GLY A 361 -24.95 4.44 -26.02
C GLY A 361 -23.53 5.04 -25.92
N VAL A 362 -23.26 5.88 -24.92
CA VAL A 362 -21.98 6.56 -24.73
C VAL A 362 -21.14 5.86 -23.66
N CYS A 363 -19.84 5.70 -23.91
CA CYS A 363 -18.89 5.28 -22.89
C CYS A 363 -18.39 6.50 -22.10
N ASN A 364 -18.98 6.72 -20.92
CA ASN A 364 -18.53 7.77 -20.01
C ASN A 364 -17.46 7.23 -19.07
N GLN A 365 -16.35 7.96 -18.96
CA GLN A 365 -15.21 7.58 -18.13
C GLN A 365 -14.90 8.67 -17.12
N LEU A 366 -14.64 8.28 -15.88
CA LEU A 366 -14.14 9.17 -14.84
C LEU A 366 -12.65 8.89 -14.63
N MET A 367 -11.81 9.90 -14.88
CA MET A 367 -10.38 9.87 -14.62
C MET A 367 -10.07 10.79 -13.44
N VAL A 368 -9.54 10.23 -12.36
CA VAL A 368 -9.25 10.96 -11.14
C VAL A 368 -7.75 11.15 -10.98
N PHE A 369 -7.33 12.40 -10.85
CA PHE A 369 -5.97 12.80 -10.48
C PHE A 369 -5.94 13.35 -9.05
N ALA A 370 -4.96 12.93 -8.26
CA ALA A 370 -4.70 13.53 -6.95
C ALA A 370 -4.08 14.93 -7.09
N SER A 371 -3.93 15.65 -5.98
CA SER A 371 -3.44 17.04 -5.95
C SER A 371 -1.92 17.19 -5.83
N ASP A 372 -1.17 16.10 -6.00
CA ASP A 372 0.29 16.09 -5.91
C ASP A 372 1.00 16.44 -7.24
N ASP A 373 2.31 16.69 -7.16
CA ASP A 373 3.11 17.12 -8.32
C ASP A 373 3.30 16.01 -9.37
N ASP A 374 3.26 14.73 -8.97
CA ASP A 374 3.26 13.61 -9.91
C ASP A 374 1.97 13.59 -10.74
N SER A 375 0.83 13.79 -10.08
CA SER A 375 -0.48 13.85 -10.72
C SER A 375 -0.59 15.03 -11.69
N LYS A 376 0.03 16.19 -11.40
CA LYS A 376 0.13 17.32 -12.34
C LYS A 376 0.89 16.95 -13.62
N LYS A 377 2.05 16.30 -13.49
CA LYS A 377 2.84 15.86 -14.65
C LYS A 377 2.08 14.80 -15.46
N SER A 378 1.46 13.86 -14.76
CA SER A 378 0.64 12.77 -15.31
C SER A 378 -0.57 13.31 -16.08
N TYR A 379 -1.26 14.33 -15.54
CA TYR A 379 -2.37 15.02 -16.19
C TYR A 379 -1.93 15.73 -17.48
N GLU A 380 -0.83 16.47 -17.44
CA GLU A 380 -0.29 17.14 -18.62
C GLU A 380 0.20 16.16 -19.69
N ASN A 381 0.80 15.03 -19.30
CA ASN A 381 1.21 13.99 -20.23
C ASN A 381 0.00 13.32 -20.90
N TRP A 382 -1.02 12.97 -20.12
CA TRP A 382 -2.26 12.39 -20.61
C TRP A 382 -2.94 13.29 -21.66
N LYS A 383 -3.08 14.60 -21.42
CA LYS A 383 -3.65 15.52 -22.42
C LYS A 383 -2.86 15.55 -23.72
N LYS A 384 -1.52 15.56 -23.64
CA LYS A 384 -0.63 15.59 -24.81
C LYS A 384 -0.80 14.33 -25.67
N GLU A 385 -1.07 13.18 -25.06
CA GLU A 385 -1.31 11.92 -25.76
C GLU A 385 -2.49 12.00 -26.74
N TYR A 386 -3.48 12.87 -26.47
CA TYR A 386 -4.64 13.10 -27.33
C TYR A 386 -4.52 14.31 -28.27
N HIS A 387 -3.58 15.21 -28.01
CA HIS A 387 -3.49 16.48 -28.72
C HIS A 387 -3.22 16.28 -30.22
N GLY A 388 -4.07 16.89 -31.05
CA GLY A 388 -3.95 16.83 -32.52
C GLY A 388 -4.33 15.48 -33.14
N LEU A 389 -4.83 14.51 -32.35
CA LEU A 389 -5.30 13.24 -32.90
C LEU A 389 -6.65 13.42 -33.64
N PRO A 390 -6.81 12.85 -34.85
CA PRO A 390 -8.04 12.98 -35.63
C PRO A 390 -9.30 12.52 -34.88
N GLY A 391 -10.29 13.42 -34.82
CA GLY A 391 -11.60 13.18 -34.21
C GLY A 391 -11.64 13.17 -32.68
N TRP A 392 -10.50 13.35 -32.00
CA TRP A 392 -10.46 13.59 -30.56
C TRP A 392 -10.51 15.10 -30.29
N GLU A 393 -11.49 15.53 -29.48
CA GLU A 393 -11.69 16.92 -29.09
C GLU A 393 -11.42 17.08 -27.59
N THR A 394 -10.61 18.07 -27.22
CA THR A 394 -10.37 18.45 -25.83
C THR A 394 -11.16 19.71 -25.51
N VAL A 395 -11.98 19.65 -24.45
CA VAL A 395 -12.77 20.78 -23.94
C VAL A 395 -12.31 21.07 -22.51
N GLU A 396 -11.81 22.28 -22.30
CA GLU A 396 -11.31 22.76 -21.01
C GLU A 396 -12.42 23.48 -20.23
N TYR A 397 -12.66 23.06 -18.99
CA TYR A 397 -13.51 23.75 -18.02
C TYR A 397 -12.66 24.29 -16.87
N ASN A 398 -13.29 25.02 -15.94
CA ASN A 398 -12.57 25.60 -14.81
C ASN A 398 -11.94 24.52 -13.92
N GLN A 399 -12.71 23.50 -13.51
CA GLN A 399 -12.29 22.49 -12.54
C GLN A 399 -11.95 21.11 -13.16
N TYR A 400 -12.25 20.91 -14.44
CA TYR A 400 -12.09 19.63 -15.11
C TYR A 400 -11.85 19.81 -16.61
N THR A 401 -11.46 18.72 -17.27
CA THR A 401 -11.27 18.65 -18.72
C THR A 401 -11.99 17.44 -19.28
N VAL A 402 -12.56 17.60 -20.46
CA VAL A 402 -13.25 16.52 -21.17
C VAL A 402 -12.52 16.24 -22.48
N ILE A 403 -12.08 15.00 -22.67
CA ILE A 403 -11.61 14.51 -23.95
C ILE A 403 -12.68 13.60 -24.52
N LYS A 404 -13.21 13.94 -25.71
CA LYS A 404 -14.31 13.21 -26.33
C LYS A 404 -14.01 12.84 -27.78
N LYS A 405 -14.59 11.72 -28.19
CA LYS A 405 -14.65 11.27 -29.59
C LYS A 405 -16.08 10.82 -29.88
N THR A 406 -16.75 11.51 -30.79
CA THR A 406 -18.19 11.34 -31.04
C THR A 406 -18.51 10.49 -32.27
N ASP A 407 -17.55 10.35 -33.19
CA ASP A 407 -17.59 9.41 -34.31
C ASP A 407 -17.18 7.99 -33.86
N GLY A 408 -17.33 7.00 -34.74
CA GLY A 408 -17.04 5.59 -34.42
C GLY A 408 -18.27 4.80 -33.98
N LYS A 409 -18.04 3.57 -33.51
CA LYS A 409 -19.11 2.64 -33.10
C LYS A 409 -19.65 2.95 -31.72
N VAL A 410 -18.79 3.39 -30.81
CA VAL A 410 -19.16 3.83 -29.46
C VAL A 410 -18.56 5.21 -29.20
N PRO A 411 -19.36 6.27 -29.02
CA PRO A 411 -18.85 7.55 -28.56
C PRO A 411 -18.16 7.42 -27.19
N VAL A 412 -17.01 8.07 -27.02
CA VAL A 412 -16.22 8.05 -25.78
C VAL A 412 -16.14 9.46 -25.21
N SER A 413 -16.40 9.60 -23.91
CA SER A 413 -16.21 10.86 -23.16
C SER A 413 -15.42 10.59 -21.89
N ILE A 414 -14.22 11.16 -21.81
CA ILE A 414 -13.29 11.02 -20.68
C ILE A 414 -13.33 12.31 -19.88
N TYR A 415 -13.89 12.25 -18.69
CA TYR A 415 -13.96 13.37 -17.75
C TYR A 415 -12.81 13.26 -16.76
N ALA A 416 -11.93 14.26 -16.71
CA ALA A 416 -10.78 14.28 -15.82
C ALA A 416 -10.81 15.52 -14.92
N ASN A 417 -10.72 15.36 -13.60
CA ASN A 417 -10.54 16.52 -12.72
C ASN A 417 -9.15 17.11 -12.94
N LYS A 418 -9.04 18.42 -12.79
CA LYS A 418 -7.73 19.06 -12.69
C LYS A 418 -7.12 18.70 -11.33
N PRO A 419 -5.82 18.36 -11.23
CA PRO A 419 -5.15 18.04 -9.97
C PRO A 419 -5.40 19.09 -8.86
N GLU A 420 -5.35 20.37 -9.22
CA GLU A 420 -5.57 21.51 -8.32
C GLU A 420 -7.03 21.67 -7.87
N ALA A 421 -7.99 21.10 -8.61
CA ALA A 421 -9.41 21.16 -8.28
C ALA A 421 -9.83 20.11 -7.24
N GLY A 422 -9.00 19.09 -7.03
CA GLY A 422 -9.26 17.98 -6.10
C GLY A 422 -10.69 17.42 -6.22
N THR A 423 -11.34 17.18 -5.08
CA THR A 423 -12.69 16.61 -5.02
C THR A 423 -13.77 17.50 -5.62
N ASP A 424 -13.58 18.82 -5.70
CA ASP A 424 -14.58 19.73 -6.26
C ASP A 424 -14.70 19.55 -7.77
N GLY A 425 -13.58 19.31 -8.47
CA GLY A 425 -13.61 18.94 -9.89
C GLY A 425 -14.37 17.64 -10.15
N ILE A 426 -14.26 16.66 -9.25
CA ILE A 426 -15.00 15.39 -9.36
C ILE A 426 -16.50 15.61 -9.17
N LYS A 427 -16.91 16.42 -8.19
CA LYS A 427 -18.33 16.78 -7.96
C LYS A 427 -18.94 17.49 -9.17
N ASP A 428 -18.21 18.42 -9.78
CA ASP A 428 -18.64 19.14 -10.98
C ASP A 428 -18.86 18.16 -12.15
N ILE A 429 -17.92 17.23 -12.37
CA ILE A 429 -18.04 16.16 -13.37
C ILE A 429 -19.30 15.33 -13.12
N GLU A 430 -19.48 14.84 -11.89
CA GLU A 430 -20.64 14.02 -11.52
C GLU A 430 -21.96 14.77 -11.75
N GLN A 431 -22.03 16.06 -11.43
CA GLN A 431 -23.22 16.87 -11.63
C GLN A 431 -23.57 17.00 -13.12
N VAL A 432 -22.58 17.26 -13.97
CA VAL A 432 -22.78 17.39 -15.42
C VAL A 432 -23.21 16.06 -16.03
N VAL A 433 -22.57 14.96 -15.66
CA VAL A 433 -22.89 13.62 -16.17
C VAL A 433 -24.29 13.18 -15.73
N ARG A 434 -24.69 13.41 -14.46
CA ARG A 434 -26.08 13.18 -13.99
C ARG A 434 -27.11 13.87 -14.86
N LYS A 435 -26.87 15.14 -15.20
CA LYS A 435 -27.78 15.93 -16.03
C LYS A 435 -27.86 15.40 -17.46
N GLN A 436 -26.72 15.05 -18.07
CA GLN A 436 -26.68 14.48 -19.43
C GLN A 436 -27.35 13.11 -19.50
N GLN A 437 -27.19 12.31 -18.45
CA GLN A 437 -27.77 10.98 -18.35
C GLN A 437 -29.20 11.01 -17.85
N ASP A 438 -29.80 12.16 -17.52
CA ASP A 438 -31.15 12.25 -16.92
C ASP A 438 -31.32 11.17 -15.83
N SER A 439 -30.43 11.22 -14.83
CA SER A 439 -30.30 10.21 -13.78
C SER A 439 -30.07 10.82 -12.40
N VAL A 440 -30.43 10.08 -11.36
CA VAL A 440 -30.22 10.48 -9.95
C VAL A 440 -28.72 10.46 -9.59
N GLN A 441 -27.96 9.55 -10.20
CA GLN A 441 -26.52 9.37 -9.96
C GLN A 441 -25.78 9.22 -11.29
N ALA A 442 -24.60 9.82 -11.38
CA ALA A 442 -23.71 9.69 -12.53
C ALA A 442 -23.27 8.23 -12.67
N SER A 443 -23.25 7.75 -13.90
CA SER A 443 -22.83 6.39 -14.23
C SER A 443 -21.62 6.46 -15.15
N PHE A 444 -20.48 5.96 -14.68
CA PHE A 444 -19.26 5.84 -15.48
C PHE A 444 -18.99 4.37 -15.75
N GLN A 445 -18.80 4.01 -17.03
CA GLN A 445 -18.52 2.63 -17.43
C GLN A 445 -17.05 2.28 -17.24
N VAL A 446 -16.18 3.30 -17.24
CA VAL A 446 -14.75 3.18 -16.95
C VAL A 446 -14.37 4.14 -15.83
N PHE A 447 -13.65 3.64 -14.83
CA PHE A 447 -13.02 4.44 -13.78
C PHE A 447 -11.51 4.32 -13.88
N ILE A 448 -10.80 5.43 -13.77
CA ILE A 448 -9.34 5.49 -13.91
C ILE A 448 -8.76 6.27 -12.73
N GLY A 449 -8.00 5.60 -11.87
CA GLY A 449 -7.25 6.24 -10.78
C GLY A 449 -5.82 6.56 -11.21
N ARG A 450 -5.40 7.82 -11.05
CA ARG A 450 -4.06 8.33 -11.39
C ARG A 450 -3.42 9.06 -10.20
N GLY A 451 -2.10 8.99 -10.14
CA GLY A 451 -1.28 9.57 -9.07
C GLY A 451 -0.60 8.50 -8.22
N HIS A 452 -0.11 8.89 -7.05
CA HIS A 452 0.52 7.97 -6.12
C HIS A 452 -0.48 7.01 -5.44
N SER A 453 0.02 5.83 -5.08
CA SER A 453 -0.76 4.73 -4.51
C SER A 453 -1.44 5.08 -3.18
N TYR A 454 -0.88 6.01 -2.42
CA TYR A 454 -1.43 6.42 -1.12
C TYR A 454 -2.68 7.30 -1.24
N HIS A 455 -3.00 7.80 -2.44
CA HIS A 455 -4.27 8.48 -2.73
C HIS A 455 -5.41 7.51 -3.08
N ALA A 456 -5.17 6.19 -3.07
CA ALA A 456 -6.17 5.20 -3.50
C ALA A 456 -7.51 5.29 -2.78
N ASN A 457 -7.51 5.54 -1.47
CA ASN A 457 -8.75 5.66 -0.70
C ASN A 457 -9.59 6.86 -1.15
N GLU A 458 -8.94 7.99 -1.50
CA GLU A 458 -9.62 9.19 -1.93
C GLU A 458 -10.34 8.96 -3.26
N TYR A 459 -9.62 8.51 -4.29
CA TYR A 459 -10.24 8.34 -5.60
C TYR A 459 -11.20 7.15 -5.67
N LEU A 460 -10.94 6.04 -4.97
CA LEU A 460 -11.83 4.86 -4.96
C LEU A 460 -13.19 5.15 -4.31
N SER A 461 -13.29 6.19 -3.48
CA SER A 461 -14.57 6.62 -2.90
C SER A 461 -15.60 7.08 -3.95
N HIS A 462 -15.15 7.41 -5.17
CA HIS A 462 -15.98 7.81 -6.31
C HIS A 462 -16.35 6.64 -7.24
N LEU A 463 -15.90 5.41 -6.94
CA LEU A 463 -16.27 4.23 -7.70
C LEU A 463 -17.76 3.92 -7.52
N SER A 464 -18.43 3.47 -8.58
CA SER A 464 -19.85 3.11 -8.57
C SER A 464 -20.06 1.66 -9.00
N ASN A 465 -21.21 1.07 -8.63
CA ASN A 465 -21.63 -0.28 -9.03
C ASN A 465 -22.10 -0.40 -10.51
N LYS A 466 -21.78 0.59 -11.34
CA LYS A 466 -22.04 0.59 -12.79
C LYS A 466 -20.74 0.68 -13.59
N THR A 467 -19.62 0.41 -12.93
CA THR A 467 -18.28 0.57 -13.50
C THR A 467 -17.80 -0.78 -14.02
N SER A 468 -17.82 -0.96 -15.33
CA SER A 468 -17.44 -2.24 -15.92
C SER A 468 -15.93 -2.45 -16.06
N LEU A 469 -15.16 -1.35 -16.13
CA LEU A 469 -13.71 -1.38 -16.17
C LEU A 469 -13.11 -0.41 -15.15
N VAL A 470 -12.18 -0.91 -14.33
CA VAL A 470 -11.40 -0.09 -13.40
C VAL A 470 -9.92 -0.17 -13.78
N TYR A 471 -9.28 0.98 -13.93
CA TYR A 471 -7.87 1.11 -14.25
C TYR A 471 -7.11 1.70 -13.06
N LEU A 472 -6.27 0.87 -12.41
CA LEU A 472 -5.43 1.23 -11.27
C LEU A 472 -3.97 1.30 -11.71
N GLY A 473 -3.63 2.41 -12.35
CA GLY A 473 -2.33 2.67 -12.97
C GLY A 473 -1.25 3.18 -12.02
N SER A 474 -1.57 3.42 -10.75
CA SER A 474 -0.62 3.82 -9.72
C SER A 474 0.22 2.63 -9.27
N CYS A 475 1.40 2.89 -8.67
CA CYS A 475 2.21 1.86 -8.02
C CYS A 475 1.37 0.98 -7.08
N GLY A 476 1.58 -0.33 -7.08
CA GLY A 476 0.83 -1.24 -6.21
C GLY A 476 -0.69 -1.20 -6.35
N GLY A 477 -1.24 -0.74 -7.49
CA GLY A 477 -2.68 -0.69 -7.74
C GLY A 477 -3.41 -2.01 -7.46
N TYR A 478 -2.73 -3.16 -7.64
CA TYR A 478 -3.25 -4.50 -7.35
C TYR A 478 -3.77 -4.66 -5.93
N ASN A 479 -3.18 -3.96 -4.96
CA ASN A 479 -3.59 -4.02 -3.54
C ASN A 479 -5.02 -3.53 -3.27
N ASN A 480 -5.65 -2.84 -4.24
CA ASN A 480 -7.01 -2.34 -4.12
C ASN A 480 -8.06 -3.24 -4.80
N LEU A 481 -7.68 -4.43 -5.25
CA LEU A 481 -8.58 -5.33 -5.98
C LEU A 481 -9.83 -5.69 -5.18
N SER A 482 -9.67 -6.07 -3.91
CA SER A 482 -10.80 -6.41 -3.03
C SER A 482 -11.75 -5.23 -2.83
N ARG A 483 -11.21 -4.01 -2.64
CA ARG A 483 -11.99 -2.77 -2.49
C ARG A 483 -12.82 -2.47 -3.74
N VAL A 484 -12.26 -2.67 -4.93
CA VAL A 484 -12.99 -2.50 -6.19
C VAL A 484 -14.15 -3.50 -6.28
N LEU A 485 -13.88 -4.78 -5.98
CA LEU A 485 -14.89 -5.84 -6.09
C LEU A 485 -15.97 -5.77 -5.01
N GLN A 486 -15.70 -5.12 -3.87
CA GLN A 486 -16.73 -4.80 -2.87
C GLN A 486 -17.75 -3.78 -3.40
N VAL A 487 -17.34 -2.88 -4.30
CA VAL A 487 -18.24 -1.90 -4.91
C VAL A 487 -18.94 -2.46 -6.15
N ASP A 488 -18.20 -3.14 -7.02
CA ASP A 488 -18.73 -3.82 -8.21
C ASP A 488 -18.05 -5.20 -8.39
N PRO A 489 -18.71 -6.29 -7.98
CA PRO A 489 -18.17 -7.65 -8.11
C PRO A 489 -17.97 -8.10 -9.57
N THR A 490 -18.48 -7.35 -10.54
CA THR A 490 -18.37 -7.66 -11.96
C THR A 490 -17.33 -6.81 -12.70
N ALA A 491 -16.76 -5.80 -12.03
CA ALA A 491 -15.78 -4.89 -12.61
C ALA A 491 -14.49 -5.62 -13.01
N GLN A 492 -14.14 -5.55 -14.30
CA GLN A 492 -12.82 -6.01 -14.74
C GLN A 492 -11.77 -4.96 -14.35
N VAL A 493 -10.60 -5.41 -13.88
CA VAL A 493 -9.58 -4.51 -13.32
C VAL A 493 -8.24 -4.68 -14.04
N ILE A 494 -7.72 -3.57 -14.54
CA ILE A 494 -6.31 -3.44 -14.92
C ILE A 494 -5.58 -2.83 -13.74
N ALA A 495 -4.51 -3.46 -13.28
CA ALA A 495 -3.76 -2.98 -12.12
C ALA A 495 -2.26 -3.14 -12.29
N THR A 496 -1.47 -2.30 -11.63
CA THR A 496 -0.03 -2.51 -11.50
C THR A 496 0.32 -3.19 -10.18
N ARG A 497 1.28 -4.12 -10.18
CA ARG A 497 1.82 -4.74 -8.96
C ARG A 497 2.92 -3.90 -8.31
N GLU A 498 3.81 -3.33 -9.12
CA GLU A 498 5.02 -2.65 -8.63
C GLU A 498 4.94 -1.16 -8.94
N ARG A 499 5.31 -0.78 -10.17
CA ARG A 499 5.41 0.62 -10.59
C ARG A 499 4.42 0.92 -11.70
N GLY A 500 3.69 2.01 -11.50
CA GLY A 500 2.95 2.70 -12.55
C GLY A 500 3.82 3.76 -13.22
N SER A 501 3.65 3.98 -14.51
CA SER A 501 4.36 5.03 -15.24
C SER A 501 3.43 5.69 -16.26
N MET A 502 3.42 7.03 -16.32
CA MET A 502 2.65 7.76 -17.34
C MET A 502 3.04 7.34 -18.77
N TYR A 503 4.30 6.97 -18.99
CA TYR A 503 4.81 6.48 -20.28
C TYR A 503 4.26 5.11 -20.70
N VAL A 504 3.63 4.37 -19.77
CA VAL A 504 2.90 3.13 -20.08
C VAL A 504 1.40 3.35 -19.97
N ASN A 505 0.96 4.04 -18.91
CA ASN A 505 -0.45 4.28 -18.64
C ASN A 505 -1.13 5.05 -19.77
N ASP A 506 -0.55 6.16 -20.24
CA ASP A 506 -1.23 7.04 -21.20
C ASP A 506 -1.37 6.40 -22.58
N PRO A 507 -0.31 5.79 -23.17
CA PRO A 507 -0.47 5.08 -24.43
C PRO A 507 -1.40 3.86 -24.33
N LEU A 508 -1.41 3.16 -23.19
CA LEU A 508 -2.33 2.04 -22.97
C LEU A 508 -3.78 2.51 -22.88
N LEU A 509 -4.06 3.59 -22.14
CA LEU A 509 -5.39 4.19 -22.06
C LEU A 509 -5.86 4.70 -23.42
N LEU A 510 -4.99 5.33 -24.21
CA LEU A 510 -5.31 5.73 -25.58
C LEU A 510 -5.69 4.52 -26.45
N ASN A 511 -4.91 3.43 -26.36
CA ASN A 511 -5.21 2.19 -27.10
C ASN A 511 -6.55 1.57 -26.69
N LEU A 512 -6.83 1.51 -25.39
CA LEU A 512 -8.12 1.04 -24.88
C LEU A 512 -9.27 1.90 -25.40
N ASN A 513 -9.09 3.22 -25.38
CA ASN A 513 -10.10 4.17 -25.83
C ASN A 513 -10.36 4.09 -27.34
N ARG A 514 -9.33 3.78 -28.15
CA ARG A 514 -9.51 3.43 -29.56
C ARG A 514 -10.28 2.13 -29.74
N SER A 515 -9.95 1.07 -29.00
CA SER A 515 -10.69 -0.20 -29.08
C SER A 515 -12.17 -0.05 -28.71
N ILE A 516 -12.46 0.68 -27.63
CA ILE A 516 -13.84 0.99 -27.24
C ILE A 516 -14.52 1.74 -28.38
N ASN A 517 -13.92 2.80 -28.90
CA ASN A 517 -14.53 3.66 -29.91
C ASN A 517 -14.76 2.95 -31.26
N GLU A 518 -13.76 2.22 -31.75
CA GLU A 518 -13.76 1.63 -33.08
C GLU A 518 -14.48 0.26 -33.10
N ALA A 519 -14.19 -0.61 -32.13
CA ALA A 519 -14.73 -1.97 -32.10
C ALA A 519 -16.00 -2.10 -31.25
N GLY A 520 -16.27 -1.15 -30.35
CA GLY A 520 -17.35 -1.24 -29.36
C GLY A 520 -17.13 -2.34 -28.32
N LYS A 521 -15.90 -2.84 -28.20
CA LYS A 521 -15.53 -3.91 -27.28
C LYS A 521 -14.04 -3.84 -26.96
N ILE A 522 -13.66 -4.49 -25.87
CA ILE A 522 -12.26 -4.74 -25.51
C ILE A 522 -11.98 -6.23 -25.65
N ASN A 523 -10.86 -6.57 -26.26
CA ASN A 523 -10.31 -7.93 -26.31
C ASN A 523 -8.96 -7.91 -25.57
N TRP A 524 -8.89 -8.57 -24.41
CA TRP A 524 -7.71 -8.46 -23.54
C TRP A 524 -6.45 -9.12 -24.10
N HIS A 525 -6.59 -10.11 -24.99
CA HIS A 525 -5.44 -10.64 -25.71
C HIS A 525 -4.84 -9.61 -26.67
N GLU A 526 -5.68 -8.84 -27.36
CA GLU A 526 -5.23 -7.77 -28.26
C GLU A 526 -4.64 -6.59 -27.47
N GLU A 527 -5.25 -6.21 -26.35
CA GLU A 527 -4.74 -5.13 -25.50
C GLU A 527 -3.40 -5.48 -24.86
N ASP A 528 -3.20 -6.74 -24.45
CA ASP A 528 -1.90 -7.21 -23.98
C ASP A 528 -0.83 -7.09 -25.07
N GLN A 529 -1.13 -7.48 -26.32
CA GLN A 529 -0.20 -7.29 -27.44
C GLN A 529 0.13 -5.82 -27.69
N LYS A 530 -0.85 -4.91 -27.51
CA LYS A 530 -0.63 -3.46 -27.61
C LYS A 530 0.25 -2.95 -26.46
N LEU A 531 0.02 -3.39 -25.22
CA LEU A 531 0.90 -3.09 -24.08
C LEU A 531 2.35 -3.49 -24.38
N GLN A 532 2.58 -4.69 -24.92
CA GLN A 532 3.93 -5.14 -25.26
C GLN A 532 4.63 -4.23 -26.28
N LYS A 533 3.90 -3.54 -27.15
CA LYS A 533 4.43 -2.63 -28.17
C LYS A 533 4.76 -1.22 -27.67
N ILE A 534 4.33 -0.82 -26.48
CA ILE A 534 4.63 0.52 -25.93
C ILE A 534 6.15 0.68 -25.73
N PRO A 535 6.81 1.77 -26.13
CA PRO A 535 8.24 1.95 -25.91
C PRO A 535 8.53 2.33 -24.44
N SER A 536 8.57 1.34 -23.55
CA SER A 536 8.95 1.47 -22.14
C SER A 536 9.63 0.19 -21.65
N ALA A 537 10.64 0.34 -20.80
CA ALA A 537 11.42 -0.78 -20.24
C ALA A 537 10.68 -1.52 -19.11
N ASP A 538 9.73 -0.86 -18.43
CA ASP A 538 9.08 -1.39 -17.23
C ASP A 538 7.56 -1.52 -17.45
N LYS A 539 7.14 -2.71 -17.91
CA LYS A 539 5.74 -3.10 -18.13
C LYS A 539 5.35 -4.35 -17.38
N THR A 540 6.32 -5.04 -16.77
CA THR A 540 6.15 -6.36 -16.17
C THR A 540 5.19 -6.33 -14.99
N GLY A 541 5.03 -5.17 -14.35
CA GLY A 541 4.08 -4.95 -13.28
C GLY A 541 2.61 -4.82 -13.72
N TYR A 542 2.31 -4.64 -15.01
CA TYR A 542 0.93 -4.43 -15.50
C TYR A 542 0.19 -5.75 -15.67
N LEU A 543 -0.95 -5.87 -14.99
CA LEU A 543 -1.79 -7.05 -14.99
C LEU A 543 -3.14 -6.73 -15.65
N MET A 544 -3.39 -7.36 -16.80
CA MET A 544 -4.67 -7.33 -17.50
C MET A 544 -5.69 -8.28 -16.84
N PRO A 545 -7.01 -8.08 -17.03
CA PRO A 545 -8.04 -8.94 -16.45
C PRO A 545 -7.84 -10.43 -16.73
N ASN A 546 -7.56 -10.81 -17.99
CA ASN A 546 -7.33 -12.19 -18.42
C ASN A 546 -6.00 -12.82 -17.96
N LYS A 547 -5.16 -12.05 -17.25
CA LYS A 547 -3.91 -12.54 -16.64
C LYS A 547 -3.95 -12.45 -15.12
N ASN A 548 -5.08 -12.05 -14.56
CA ASN A 548 -5.26 -11.82 -13.14
C ASN A 548 -6.08 -12.95 -12.50
N MET A 549 -5.44 -14.10 -12.24
CA MET A 549 -6.10 -15.25 -11.60
C MET A 549 -6.72 -14.91 -10.24
N GLY A 550 -6.16 -13.96 -9.50
CA GLY A 550 -6.76 -13.45 -8.27
C GLY A 550 -8.11 -12.78 -8.53
N LEU A 551 -8.18 -11.87 -9.50
CA LEU A 551 -9.44 -11.25 -9.93
C LEU A 551 -10.46 -12.28 -10.40
N GLU A 552 -10.05 -13.21 -11.26
CA GLU A 552 -10.93 -14.25 -11.80
C GLU A 552 -11.54 -15.12 -10.68
N LEU A 553 -10.70 -15.54 -9.73
CA LEU A 553 -11.15 -16.28 -8.55
C LEU A 553 -12.14 -15.45 -7.72
N LEU A 554 -11.78 -14.21 -7.40
CA LEU A 554 -12.58 -13.36 -6.51
C LEU A 554 -13.97 -13.08 -7.10
N GLN A 555 -14.04 -12.72 -8.39
CA GLN A 555 -15.31 -12.48 -9.08
C GLN A 555 -16.16 -13.73 -9.18
N TYR A 556 -15.56 -14.86 -9.54
CA TYR A 556 -16.33 -16.07 -9.80
C TYR A 556 -16.83 -16.70 -8.51
N TYR A 557 -16.03 -16.67 -7.44
CA TYR A 557 -16.47 -17.11 -6.12
C TYR A 557 -17.69 -16.33 -5.64
N ASP A 558 -17.71 -15.00 -5.78
CA ASP A 558 -18.88 -14.19 -5.38
C ASP A 558 -20.17 -14.63 -6.10
N ARG A 559 -20.06 -15.12 -7.34
CA ARG A 559 -21.19 -15.64 -8.12
C ARG A 559 -21.69 -17.01 -7.67
N ILE A 560 -20.80 -17.86 -7.14
CA ILE A 560 -21.13 -19.27 -6.85
C ILE A 560 -21.25 -19.58 -5.36
N LYS A 561 -20.89 -18.65 -4.47
CA LYS A 561 -20.84 -18.89 -3.01
C LYS A 561 -22.16 -19.42 -2.43
N ASP A 562 -23.29 -19.03 -3.02
CA ASP A 562 -24.64 -19.44 -2.59
C ASP A 562 -25.15 -20.72 -3.29
N GLU A 563 -24.44 -21.22 -4.30
CA GLU A 563 -24.83 -22.41 -5.05
C GLU A 563 -24.72 -23.68 -4.19
N PRO A 564 -25.58 -24.70 -4.40
CA PRO A 564 -25.49 -25.93 -3.65
C PRO A 564 -24.18 -26.68 -3.95
N THR A 565 -23.50 -27.13 -2.91
CA THR A 565 -22.29 -27.94 -3.07
C THR A 565 -22.61 -29.33 -3.60
N ILE A 566 -21.77 -29.82 -4.50
CA ILE A 566 -21.86 -31.21 -4.98
C ILE A 566 -21.13 -32.11 -3.98
N SER A 567 -21.89 -32.97 -3.30
CA SER A 567 -21.31 -34.04 -2.48
C SER A 567 -20.81 -35.17 -3.37
N PHE A 568 -19.58 -35.60 -3.13
CA PHE A 568 -18.94 -36.69 -3.85
C PHE A 568 -19.57 -38.07 -3.61
N ASP A 569 -20.36 -38.20 -2.54
CA ASP A 569 -21.03 -39.44 -2.11
C ASP A 569 -22.51 -39.51 -2.51
N ALA A 570 -23.04 -38.48 -3.17
CA ALA A 570 -24.37 -38.56 -3.74
C ALA A 570 -24.30 -39.46 -4.99
N ALA A 571 -24.71 -40.72 -4.84
CA ALA A 571 -25.00 -41.59 -5.98
C ALA A 571 -25.88 -40.82 -6.99
N PRO A 572 -25.70 -41.01 -8.31
CA PRO A 572 -26.51 -40.32 -9.30
C PRO A 572 -27.97 -40.66 -9.00
N SER A 573 -28.76 -39.66 -8.57
CA SER A 573 -30.19 -39.85 -8.41
C SER A 573 -30.72 -40.19 -9.79
N ALA A 574 -31.20 -41.42 -9.95
CA ALA A 574 -31.85 -41.86 -11.17
C ALA A 574 -32.88 -40.79 -11.58
N SER A 575 -32.66 -40.18 -12.74
CA SER A 575 -33.60 -39.29 -13.37
C SER A 575 -34.96 -40.00 -13.43
N LYS A 576 -35.92 -39.57 -12.60
CA LYS A 576 -37.31 -39.96 -12.80
C LYS A 576 -37.75 -39.39 -14.15
N PRO A 577 -38.32 -40.19 -15.05
CA PRO A 577 -38.85 -39.66 -16.29
C PRO A 577 -39.99 -38.67 -15.98
N PRO A 578 -40.15 -37.62 -16.79
CA PRO A 578 -41.19 -36.62 -16.58
C PRO A 578 -42.56 -37.30 -16.65
N SER A 579 -43.41 -37.04 -15.64
CA SER A 579 -44.79 -37.51 -15.64
C SER A 579 -45.58 -36.87 -16.79
N PRO A 580 -46.47 -37.61 -17.47
CA PRO A 580 -47.23 -37.09 -18.59
C PRO A 580 -48.25 -36.05 -18.13
N HIS A 581 -48.29 -34.93 -18.84
CA HIS A 581 -49.26 -33.85 -18.68
C HIS A 581 -50.70 -34.39 -18.70
N VAL A 582 -51.43 -34.17 -17.60
CA VAL A 582 -52.89 -34.34 -17.55
C VAL A 582 -53.55 -33.09 -18.15
N ASN A 583 -54.06 -33.23 -19.37
CA ASN A 583 -54.97 -32.27 -19.99
C ASN A 583 -56.28 -32.20 -19.20
N ARG A 584 -56.55 -31.07 -18.54
CA ARG A 584 -57.89 -30.73 -18.02
C ARG A 584 -58.72 -30.08 -19.13
N HIS A 585 -59.52 -30.87 -19.84
CA HIS A 585 -60.70 -30.35 -20.52
C HIS A 585 -61.83 -30.18 -19.50
N LYS A 586 -62.32 -28.95 -19.35
CA LYS A 586 -63.61 -28.64 -18.73
C LYS A 586 -64.72 -29.09 -19.68
N SER A 587 -65.59 -29.99 -19.22
CA SER A 587 -66.97 -30.08 -19.71
C SER A 587 -67.86 -29.31 -18.74
N ILE A 588 -68.64 -28.37 -19.27
CA ILE A 588 -69.77 -27.75 -18.56
C ILE A 588 -71.02 -28.26 -19.27
N SER A 589 -71.93 -28.79 -18.48
CA SER A 589 -73.28 -29.19 -18.85
C SER A 589 -74.20 -27.97 -18.94
N HIS A 590 -75.09 -28.03 -19.94
CA HIS A 590 -76.23 -27.15 -20.29
C HIS A 590 -75.93 -26.10 -21.36
#